data_AF-A0A7M3T6X8-F1
#
_entry.id   AF-A0A7M3T6X8-F1
#
_cell.length_a   1.000
_cell.length_b   1.000
_cell.length_c   1.000
_cell.angle_alpha   90.00
_cell.angle_beta   90.00
_cell.angle_gamma   90.00
#
_symmetry.space_group_name_H-M   'P 1'
#
loop_
_entity.id
_entity.type
_entity.pdbx_description
1 polymer ?
#
loop_
_entity_poly.entity_id
_entity_poly.type
_entity_poly.pdbx_seq_one_letter_code
_entity_poly.pdbx_strand_id
1 'polypeptide(L)'
;MRSIADIKGKKIRVVSFKATGVMEDMGAAAMRIPSSELYLGLQRGTVDAAVCNISTVIGRSLHEQLKYVYKLPVTAFGFGVFVTTKAWGSWPDDVKAAMADAAKWFDEIGASYANDKIYHDEFWPTVHEAGVEVIEASDEDLAALDAADDKVVEEWISQVGEETGRKAIALALGETA
;
A
#
# COMPACT_ATOMS: atom_id res chain seq x y z
N MET A 1 10.18 -4.98 13.64
CA MET A 1 9.74 -6.33 13.24
C MET A 1 10.76 -6.81 12.23
N ARG A 2 11.25 -8.02 12.38
CA ARG A 2 12.29 -8.60 11.52
C ARG A 2 11.81 -9.84 10.76
N SER A 3 10.64 -10.36 11.11
CA SER A 3 9.95 -11.49 10.47
C SER A 3 8.44 -11.42 10.77
N ILE A 4 7.64 -12.29 10.17
CA ILE A 4 6.19 -12.39 10.44
C ILE A 4 5.92 -12.79 11.90
N ALA A 5 6.80 -13.57 12.54
CA ALA A 5 6.64 -13.94 13.94
C ALA A 5 6.55 -12.74 14.89
N ASP A 6 7.20 -11.62 14.54
CA ASP A 6 7.18 -10.37 15.32
C ASP A 6 5.85 -9.60 15.21
N ILE A 7 4.99 -9.94 14.23
CA ILE A 7 3.69 -9.29 14.01
C ILE A 7 2.70 -9.63 15.12
N LYS A 8 2.79 -10.85 15.67
CA LYS A 8 1.85 -11.36 16.67
C LYS A 8 1.79 -10.45 17.90
N GLY A 9 0.57 -10.01 18.23
CA GLY A 9 0.29 -9.14 19.37
C GLY A 9 0.66 -7.67 19.18
N LYS A 10 1.11 -7.25 17.99
CA LYS A 10 1.40 -5.85 17.69
C LYS A 10 0.16 -5.08 17.29
N LYS A 11 0.06 -3.83 17.73
CA LYS A 11 -0.93 -2.87 17.26
C LYS A 11 -0.44 -2.29 15.94
N ILE A 12 -0.98 -2.77 14.82
CA ILE A 12 -0.51 -2.38 13.49
C ILE A 12 -1.52 -1.47 12.83
N ARG A 13 -1.07 -0.28 12.44
CA ARG A 13 -1.87 0.59 11.57
C ARG A 13 -1.95 0.00 10.17
N VAL A 14 -3.16 -0.11 9.62
CA VAL A 14 -3.41 -0.53 8.23
C VAL A 14 -4.40 0.43 7.55
N VAL A 15 -4.42 0.52 6.22
CA VAL A 15 -5.45 1.29 5.46
C VAL A 15 -6.41 0.42 4.69
N SER A 16 -5.91 -0.66 4.10
CA SER A 16 -6.70 -1.58 3.28
C SER A 16 -7.54 -2.47 4.17
N PHE A 17 -8.81 -2.66 3.80
CA PHE A 17 -9.69 -3.63 4.45
C PHE A 17 -9.12 -5.05 4.33
N LYS A 18 -8.68 -5.45 3.14
CA LYS A 18 -8.07 -6.77 2.91
C LYS A 18 -6.80 -6.95 3.75
N ALA A 19 -5.90 -5.98 3.69
CA ALA A 19 -4.65 -6.04 4.46
C ALA A 19 -4.90 -6.03 5.98
N THR A 20 -6.04 -5.48 6.43
CA THR A 20 -6.43 -5.57 7.85
C THR A 20 -6.66 -7.03 8.22
N GLY A 21 -7.43 -7.78 7.41
CA GLY A 21 -7.66 -9.22 7.61
C GLY A 21 -6.36 -10.04 7.56
N VAL A 22 -5.48 -9.78 6.59
CA VAL A 22 -4.18 -10.47 6.49
C VAL A 22 -3.33 -10.25 7.75
N MET A 23 -3.26 -9.01 8.25
CA MET A 23 -2.51 -8.71 9.47
C MET A 23 -3.16 -9.32 10.72
N GLU A 24 -4.49 -9.38 10.79
CA GLU A 24 -5.22 -10.04 11.88
C GLU A 24 -5.00 -11.56 11.87
N ASP A 25 -4.98 -12.20 10.71
CA ASP A 25 -4.67 -13.63 10.55
C ASP A 25 -3.22 -13.95 10.97
N MET A 26 -2.30 -13.00 10.80
CA MET A 26 -0.93 -13.08 11.36
C MET A 26 -0.86 -12.75 12.86
N GLY A 27 -2.00 -12.49 13.51
CA GLY A 27 -2.12 -12.27 14.95
C GLY A 27 -1.88 -10.83 15.40
N ALA A 28 -1.91 -9.86 14.49
CA ALA A 28 -1.84 -8.44 14.85
C ALA A 28 -3.18 -7.92 15.40
N ALA A 29 -3.12 -6.90 16.26
CA ALA A 29 -4.25 -6.02 16.51
C ALA A 29 -4.26 -4.91 15.46
N ALA A 30 -4.83 -5.18 14.28
CA ALA A 30 -4.86 -4.24 13.18
C ALA A 30 -5.88 -3.11 13.40
N MET A 31 -5.52 -1.87 13.07
CA MET A 31 -6.42 -0.72 13.21
C MET A 31 -6.27 0.27 12.07
N ARG A 32 -7.40 0.83 11.63
CA ARG A 32 -7.43 1.81 10.55
C ARG A 32 -7.42 3.23 11.10
N ILE A 33 -6.27 3.89 11.00
CA ILE A 33 -6.11 5.32 11.33
C ILE A 33 -5.55 6.10 10.13
N PRO A 34 -5.94 7.38 9.94
CA PRO A 34 -5.46 8.24 8.86
C PRO A 34 -3.93 8.39 8.87
N SER A 35 -3.32 8.56 7.68
CA SER A 35 -1.86 8.71 7.58
C SER A 35 -1.34 9.98 8.25
N SER A 36 -2.18 11.01 8.40
CA SER A 36 -1.84 12.26 9.09
C SER A 36 -1.60 12.08 10.60
N GLU A 37 -2.10 10.99 11.19
CA GLU A 37 -1.95 10.71 12.62
C GLU A 37 -0.77 9.79 12.92
N LEU A 38 -0.14 9.20 11.89
CA LEU A 38 0.88 8.17 12.05
C LEU A 38 2.11 8.64 12.80
N TYR A 39 2.59 9.86 12.53
CA TYR A 39 3.78 10.38 13.20
C TYR A 39 3.61 10.37 14.72
N LEU A 40 2.52 10.98 15.21
CA LEU A 40 2.19 11.02 16.63
C LEU A 40 1.81 9.63 17.17
N GLY A 41 1.12 8.82 16.37
CA GLY A 41 0.72 7.47 16.75
C GLY A 41 1.92 6.55 17.02
N LEU A 42 2.97 6.63 16.20
CA LEU A 42 4.23 5.91 16.39
C LEU A 42 5.03 6.53 17.55
N GLN A 43 5.18 7.86 17.57
CA GLN A 43 5.92 8.56 18.62
C GLN A 43 5.37 8.27 20.03
N ARG A 44 4.04 8.23 20.18
CA ARG A 44 3.36 7.99 21.46
C ARG A 44 3.13 6.50 21.75
N GLY A 45 3.46 5.61 20.82
CA GLY A 45 3.21 4.17 20.94
C GLY A 45 1.73 3.80 20.95
N THR A 46 0.85 4.63 20.37
CA THR A 46 -0.55 4.25 20.12
C THR A 46 -0.61 3.05 19.19
N VAL A 47 0.23 3.05 18.14
CA VAL A 47 0.51 1.91 17.28
C VAL A 47 1.98 1.53 17.39
N ASP A 48 2.27 0.24 17.28
CA ASP A 48 3.63 -0.30 17.37
C ASP A 48 4.32 -0.35 15.99
N ALA A 49 3.53 -0.44 14.93
CA ALA A 49 3.98 -0.47 13.54
C ALA A 49 2.89 0.03 12.58
N ALA A 50 3.24 0.23 11.31
CA ALA A 50 2.32 0.61 10.26
C ALA A 50 2.63 -0.12 8.96
N VAL A 51 1.59 -0.64 8.31
CA VAL A 51 1.64 -1.01 6.89
C VAL A 51 1.49 0.27 6.07
N CYS A 52 2.53 0.64 5.32
CA CYS A 52 2.54 1.81 4.46
C CYS A 52 3.59 1.71 3.34
N ASN A 53 3.38 2.44 2.26
CA ASN A 53 4.35 2.60 1.18
C ASN A 53 5.47 3.57 1.60
N ILE A 54 6.66 3.44 1.03
CA ILE A 54 7.82 4.33 1.28
C ILE A 54 7.50 5.82 1.09
N SER A 55 6.62 6.16 0.13
CA SER A 55 6.11 7.52 -0.05
C SER A 55 5.40 8.08 1.18
N THR A 56 4.71 7.23 1.94
CA THR A 56 4.07 7.64 3.21
C THR A 56 5.12 7.81 4.30
N VAL A 57 6.16 6.96 4.34
CA VAL A 57 7.27 7.08 5.31
C VAL A 57 7.96 8.43 5.15
N ILE A 58 8.26 8.85 3.93
CA ILE A 58 8.88 10.15 3.67
C ILE A 58 7.87 11.29 3.82
N GLY A 59 6.72 11.21 3.14
CA GLY A 59 5.71 12.29 3.12
C GLY A 59 5.05 12.60 4.47
N ARG A 60 5.22 11.73 5.47
CA ARG A 60 4.78 11.95 6.87
C ARG A 60 5.94 12.02 7.87
N SER A 61 7.18 12.08 7.40
CA SER A 61 8.39 12.09 8.23
C SER A 61 8.48 10.92 9.22
N LEU A 62 7.94 9.75 8.86
CA LEU A 62 7.92 8.59 9.78
C LEU A 62 9.31 8.01 9.99
N HIS A 63 10.25 8.24 9.08
CA HIS A 63 11.66 7.85 9.25
C HIS A 63 12.29 8.42 10.52
N GLU A 64 11.76 9.51 11.08
CA GLU A 64 12.19 10.05 12.39
C GLU A 64 11.72 9.21 13.59
N GLN A 65 10.69 8.39 13.41
CA GLN A 65 10.07 7.58 14.48
C GLN A 65 10.34 6.08 14.31
N LEU A 66 10.74 5.64 13.12
CA LEU A 66 10.98 4.24 12.79
C LEU A 66 12.42 3.83 13.13
N LYS A 67 12.57 2.59 13.59
CA LYS A 67 13.88 1.95 13.76
C LYS A 67 14.16 0.91 12.68
N TYR A 68 13.09 0.32 12.14
CA TYR A 68 13.14 -0.77 11.18
C TYR A 68 12.09 -0.56 10.10
N VAL A 69 12.42 -0.89 8.85
CA VAL A 69 11.45 -1.16 7.78
C VAL A 69 11.59 -2.62 7.41
N TYR A 70 10.51 -3.37 7.59
CA TYR A 70 10.40 -4.75 7.12
C TYR A 70 9.67 -4.75 5.78
N LYS A 71 10.40 -5.07 4.70
CA LYS A 71 9.89 -5.07 3.31
C LYS A 71 9.08 -6.33 3.03
N LEU A 72 7.90 -6.39 3.64
CA LEU A 72 6.89 -7.40 3.38
C LEU A 72 5.88 -6.85 2.36
N PRO A 73 5.62 -7.53 1.22
CA PRO A 73 4.77 -7.02 0.14
C PRO A 73 3.27 -7.20 0.42
N VAL A 74 2.79 -6.70 1.56
CA VAL A 74 1.40 -6.88 2.04
C VAL A 74 0.36 -6.28 1.09
N THR A 75 0.67 -5.16 0.45
CA THR A 75 -0.26 -4.49 -0.47
C THR A 75 0.48 -3.76 -1.59
N ALA A 76 -0.10 -3.75 -2.79
CA ALA A 76 0.19 -2.73 -3.79
C ALA A 76 -0.61 -1.44 -3.51
N PHE A 77 -0.05 -0.29 -3.91
CA PHE A 77 -0.71 1.01 -3.78
C PHE A 77 -0.82 1.66 -5.15
N GLY A 78 -2.02 2.11 -5.51
CA GLY A 78 -2.32 2.84 -6.73
C GLY A 78 -3.00 4.17 -6.43
N PHE A 79 -2.89 5.09 -7.38
CA PHE A 79 -3.53 6.42 -7.32
C PHE A 79 -4.47 6.55 -8.51
N GLY A 80 -5.69 7.02 -8.25
CA GLY A 80 -6.63 7.38 -9.29
C GLY A 80 -6.90 8.88 -9.24
N VAL A 81 -6.93 9.51 -10.42
CA VAL A 81 -7.39 10.89 -10.56
C VAL A 81 -8.87 10.85 -10.89
N PHE A 82 -9.69 11.53 -10.10
CA PHE A 82 -11.13 11.54 -10.24
C PHE A 82 -11.66 12.95 -10.44
N VAL A 83 -12.66 13.07 -11.31
CA VAL A 83 -13.45 14.28 -11.51
C VAL A 83 -14.93 13.93 -11.38
N THR A 84 -15.75 14.84 -10.85
CA THR A 84 -17.19 14.63 -10.82
C THR A 84 -17.76 14.57 -12.24
N THR A 85 -18.76 13.72 -12.47
CA THR A 85 -19.43 13.61 -13.78
C THR A 85 -20.03 14.94 -14.22
N LYS A 86 -20.53 15.75 -13.27
CA LYS A 86 -21.02 17.11 -13.52
C LYS A 86 -19.92 18.03 -14.04
N ALA A 87 -18.76 18.06 -13.38
CA ALA A 87 -17.65 18.91 -13.82
C ALA A 87 -17.14 18.45 -15.19
N TRP A 88 -16.90 17.14 -15.36
CA TRP A 88 -16.50 16.58 -16.65
C TRP A 88 -17.45 16.93 -17.78
N GLY A 89 -18.77 16.77 -17.58
CA GLY A 89 -19.79 17.10 -18.57
C GLY A 89 -19.88 18.59 -18.89
N SER A 90 -19.50 19.47 -17.96
CA SER A 90 -19.50 20.93 -18.15
C SER A 90 -18.28 21.45 -18.91
N TRP A 91 -17.22 20.65 -19.03
CA TRP A 91 -15.99 21.08 -19.70
C TRP A 91 -16.14 21.08 -21.22
N PRO A 92 -15.53 22.05 -21.91
CA PRO A 92 -15.32 21.98 -23.36
C PRO A 92 -14.60 20.69 -23.80
N ASP A 93 -14.84 20.24 -25.03
CA ASP A 93 -14.31 18.96 -25.49
C ASP A 93 -12.78 18.93 -25.65
N ASP A 94 -12.16 20.07 -25.95
CA ASP A 94 -10.71 20.23 -25.95
C ASP A 94 -10.11 20.08 -24.54
N VAL A 95 -10.79 20.60 -23.52
CA VAL A 95 -10.40 20.41 -22.12
C VAL A 95 -10.54 18.95 -21.70
N LYS A 96 -11.63 18.28 -22.07
CA LYS A 96 -11.80 16.84 -21.82
C LYS A 96 -10.69 16.02 -22.48
N ALA A 97 -10.37 16.32 -23.74
CA ALA A 97 -9.31 15.65 -24.47
C ALA A 97 -7.95 15.85 -23.78
N ALA A 98 -7.60 17.08 -23.42
CA ALA A 98 -6.35 17.38 -22.72
C ALA A 98 -6.24 16.65 -21.37
N MET A 99 -7.33 16.56 -20.61
CA MET A 99 -7.36 15.82 -19.35
C MET A 99 -7.22 14.31 -19.55
N ALA A 100 -7.85 13.74 -20.59
CA ALA A 100 -7.70 12.33 -20.93
C ALA A 100 -6.27 11.99 -21.37
N ASP A 101 -5.63 12.84 -22.17
CA ASP A 101 -4.25 12.69 -22.58
C ASP A 101 -3.29 12.77 -21.38
N ALA A 102 -3.53 13.72 -20.47
CA ALA A 102 -2.76 13.85 -19.23
C ALA A 102 -2.91 12.63 -18.32
N ALA A 103 -4.12 12.07 -18.21
CA ALA A 103 -4.36 10.85 -17.44
C ALA A 103 -3.63 9.65 -18.05
N LYS A 104 -3.67 9.49 -19.38
CA LYS A 104 -2.93 8.43 -20.08
C LYS A 104 -1.42 8.55 -19.87
N TRP A 105 -0.88 9.77 -20.00
CA TRP A 105 0.53 10.03 -19.72
C TRP A 105 0.90 9.68 -18.27
N PHE A 106 0.04 10.05 -17.31
CA PHE A 106 0.23 9.72 -15.90
C PHE A 106 0.20 8.21 -15.66
N ASP A 107 -0.69 7.46 -16.30
CA ASP A 107 -0.77 6.00 -16.16
C ASP A 107 0.46 5.30 -16.77
N GLU A 108 0.96 5.79 -17.92
CA GLU A 108 2.12 5.20 -18.61
C GLU A 108 3.45 5.42 -17.87
N ILE A 109 3.58 6.55 -17.15
CA ILE A 109 4.88 6.99 -16.61
C ILE A 109 4.88 7.07 -15.10
N GLY A 110 3.75 7.40 -14.47
CA GLY A 110 3.69 7.77 -13.06
C GLY A 110 4.20 6.67 -12.12
N ALA A 111 3.75 5.43 -12.31
CA ALA A 111 4.17 4.32 -11.46
C ALA A 111 5.64 3.95 -11.66
N SER A 112 6.13 3.86 -12.91
CA SER A 112 7.53 3.52 -13.20
C SER A 112 8.46 4.63 -12.72
N TYR A 113 8.14 5.89 -12.99
CA TYR A 113 8.92 7.04 -12.52
C TYR A 113 8.98 7.10 -10.99
N ALA A 114 7.86 6.87 -10.29
CA ALA A 114 7.86 6.84 -8.83
C ALA A 114 8.75 5.71 -8.29
N ASN A 115 8.61 4.49 -8.81
CA ASN A 115 9.37 3.34 -8.29
C ASN A 115 10.85 3.39 -8.67
N ASP A 116 11.17 3.66 -9.95
CA ASP A 116 12.51 3.51 -10.50
C ASP A 116 13.37 4.77 -10.35
N LYS A 117 12.75 5.92 -10.04
CA LYS A 117 13.44 7.20 -9.80
C LYS A 117 13.21 7.69 -8.39
N ILE A 118 12.02 8.16 -8.06
CA ILE A 118 11.80 8.87 -6.80
C ILE A 118 12.07 7.97 -5.58
N TYR A 119 11.53 6.75 -5.58
CA TYR A 119 11.68 5.85 -4.44
C TYR A 119 13.12 5.36 -4.31
N HIS A 120 13.73 4.97 -5.42
CA HIS A 120 15.10 4.46 -5.48
C HIS A 120 16.15 5.55 -5.18
N ASP A 121 16.08 6.69 -5.87
CA ASP A 121 17.13 7.71 -5.86
C ASP A 121 16.98 8.73 -4.71
N GLU A 122 15.78 8.88 -4.13
CA GLU A 122 15.52 9.90 -3.10
C GLU A 122 15.02 9.30 -1.78
N PHE A 123 13.98 8.46 -1.82
CA PHE A 123 13.29 8.08 -0.57
C PHE A 123 14.02 6.99 0.21
N TRP A 124 14.46 5.91 -0.43
CA TRP A 124 15.25 4.89 0.26
C TRP A 124 16.57 5.43 0.82
N PRO A 125 17.34 6.26 0.09
CA PRO A 125 18.49 6.96 0.65
C PRO A 125 18.15 7.76 1.92
N THR A 126 17.06 8.54 1.90
CA THR A 126 16.62 9.30 3.09
C THR A 126 16.32 8.38 4.29
N VAL A 127 15.69 7.22 4.06
CA VAL A 127 15.44 6.23 5.12
C VAL A 127 16.75 5.66 5.68
N HIS A 128 17.73 5.36 4.81
CA HIS A 128 19.04 4.87 5.24
C HIS A 128 19.84 5.92 6.01
N GLU A 129 19.84 7.16 5.56
CA GLU A 129 20.52 8.29 6.22
C GLU A 129 19.92 8.58 7.60
N ALA A 130 18.61 8.37 7.77
CA ALA A 130 17.94 8.44 9.07
C ALA A 130 18.31 7.29 10.03
N GLY A 131 19.15 6.33 9.60
CA GLY A 131 19.60 5.20 10.41
C GLY A 131 18.54 4.11 10.59
N VAL A 132 17.51 4.10 9.74
CA VAL A 132 16.46 3.07 9.77
C VAL A 132 16.99 1.81 9.09
N GLU A 133 16.97 0.69 9.82
CA GLU A 133 17.42 -0.58 9.26
C GLU A 133 16.35 -1.16 8.33
N VAL A 134 16.75 -1.51 7.11
CA VAL A 134 15.87 -2.13 6.11
C VAL A 134 16.10 -3.63 6.10
N ILE A 135 15.02 -4.39 6.24
CA ILE A 135 15.01 -5.84 6.36
C ILE A 135 14.14 -6.39 5.25
N GLU A 136 14.70 -7.29 4.44
CA GLU A 136 13.96 -8.00 3.40
C GLU A 136 13.21 -9.19 4.01
N ALA A 137 12.03 -9.50 3.46
CA ALA A 137 11.29 -10.71 3.84
C ALA A 137 12.04 -11.97 3.40
N SER A 138 12.01 -13.00 4.25
CA SER A 138 12.53 -14.32 3.90
C SER A 138 11.52 -15.07 3.00
N ASP A 139 11.98 -16.06 2.25
CA ASP A 139 11.08 -16.91 1.45
C ASP A 139 10.01 -17.61 2.32
N GLU A 140 10.36 -17.96 3.56
CA GLU A 140 9.43 -18.52 4.54
C GLU A 140 8.35 -17.50 4.93
N ASP A 141 8.74 -16.26 5.19
CA ASP A 141 7.79 -15.19 5.49
C ASP A 141 6.91 -14.86 4.27
N LEU A 142 7.46 -14.87 3.05
CA LEU A 142 6.67 -14.67 1.83
C LEU A 142 5.63 -15.77 1.65
N ALA A 143 6.00 -17.04 1.83
CA ALA A 143 5.06 -18.16 1.75
C ALA A 143 3.97 -18.08 2.85
N ALA A 144 4.32 -17.63 4.06
CA ALA A 144 3.36 -17.43 5.12
C ALA A 144 2.40 -16.25 4.84
N LEU A 145 2.88 -15.21 4.15
CA LEU A 145 2.03 -14.11 3.65
C LEU A 145 1.05 -14.62 2.59
N ASP A 146 1.52 -15.37 1.59
CA ASP A 146 0.68 -15.90 0.52
C ASP A 146 -0.44 -16.78 1.09
N ALA A 147 -0.13 -17.66 2.03
CA ALA A 147 -1.13 -18.51 2.68
C ALA A 147 -2.19 -17.71 3.47
N ALA A 148 -1.82 -16.57 4.05
CA ALA A 148 -2.75 -15.67 4.73
C ALA A 148 -3.60 -14.87 3.72
N ASP A 149 -3.01 -14.47 2.59
CA ASP A 149 -3.71 -13.72 1.54
C ASP A 149 -4.75 -14.58 0.82
N ASP A 150 -4.45 -15.86 0.53
CA ASP A 150 -5.39 -16.79 -0.13
C ASP A 150 -6.76 -16.83 0.56
N LYS A 151 -6.76 -16.87 1.90
CA LYS A 151 -8.00 -16.86 2.69
C LYS A 151 -8.77 -15.56 2.52
N VAL A 152 -8.08 -14.42 2.59
CA VAL A 152 -8.70 -13.09 2.44
C VAL A 152 -9.20 -12.86 1.02
N VAL A 153 -8.50 -13.40 0.02
CA VAL A 153 -8.90 -13.38 -1.38
C VAL A 153 -10.21 -14.15 -1.58
N GLU A 154 -10.30 -15.37 -1.08
CA GLU A 154 -11.53 -16.20 -1.19
C GLU A 154 -12.70 -15.58 -0.43
N GLU A 155 -12.46 -15.06 0.79
CA GLU A 155 -13.49 -14.31 1.53
C GLU A 155 -13.98 -13.11 0.74
N TRP A 156 -13.08 -12.37 0.09
CA TRP A 156 -13.47 -11.23 -0.73
C TRP A 156 -14.22 -11.63 -2.00
N ILE A 157 -13.80 -12.69 -2.69
CA ILE A 157 -14.49 -13.23 -3.87
C ILE A 157 -15.94 -13.59 -3.49
N SER A 158 -16.16 -14.19 -2.31
CA SER A 158 -17.50 -14.52 -1.82
C SER A 158 -18.40 -13.28 -1.63
N GLN A 159 -17.83 -12.11 -1.33
CA GLN A 159 -18.57 -10.86 -1.12
C GLN A 159 -18.93 -10.16 -2.43
N VAL A 160 -18.03 -10.20 -3.42
CA VAL A 160 -18.22 -9.48 -4.70
C VAL A 160 -18.80 -10.35 -5.81
N GLY A 161 -18.86 -11.66 -5.60
CA GLY A 161 -19.29 -12.66 -6.58
C GLY A 161 -18.12 -13.23 -7.37
N GLU A 162 -18.19 -14.52 -7.70
CA GLU A 162 -17.08 -15.29 -8.27
C GLU A 162 -16.54 -14.70 -9.58
N GLU A 163 -17.43 -14.45 -10.54
CA GLU A 163 -17.06 -13.87 -11.84
C GLU A 163 -16.37 -12.51 -11.69
N THR A 164 -17.00 -11.59 -10.95
CA THR A 164 -16.45 -10.24 -10.70
C THR A 164 -15.12 -10.30 -9.98
N GLY A 165 -15.02 -11.11 -8.93
CA GLY A 165 -13.84 -11.23 -8.09
C GLY A 165 -12.65 -11.78 -8.86
N ARG A 166 -12.83 -12.90 -9.56
CA ARG A 166 -11.76 -13.52 -10.36
C ARG A 166 -11.32 -12.61 -11.50
N LYS A 167 -12.26 -11.94 -12.18
CA LYS A 167 -11.93 -10.97 -13.24
C LYS A 167 -11.08 -9.81 -12.71
N ALA A 168 -11.44 -9.25 -11.57
CA ALA A 168 -10.69 -8.16 -10.95
C ALA A 168 -9.28 -8.60 -10.50
N ILE A 169 -9.13 -9.82 -10.00
CA ILE A 169 -7.81 -10.39 -9.64
C ILE A 169 -6.95 -10.57 -10.89
N ALA A 170 -7.49 -11.18 -11.95
CA ALA A 170 -6.77 -11.35 -13.23
C ALA A 170 -6.27 -10.00 -13.76
N LEU A 171 -7.13 -8.97 -13.78
CA LEU A 171 -6.72 -7.62 -14.18
C LEU A 171 -5.60 -7.05 -13.30
N ALA A 172 -5.67 -7.25 -11.98
CA ALA A 172 -4.65 -6.77 -11.04
C ALA A 172 -3.29 -7.49 -11.23
N LEU A 173 -3.31 -8.74 -11.67
CA LEU A 173 -2.12 -9.54 -11.98
C LEU A 173 -1.60 -9.30 -13.41
N GLY A 174 -2.25 -8.44 -14.19
CA GLY A 174 -1.89 -8.17 -15.58
C GLY A 174 -2.25 -9.31 -16.54
N GLU A 175 -3.14 -10.20 -16.12
CA GLU A 175 -3.68 -11.27 -16.95
C GLU A 175 -4.83 -10.74 -17.82
N THR A 176 -4.97 -11.28 -19.03
CA THR A 176 -6.15 -11.01 -19.85
C THR A 176 -7.38 -11.61 -19.17
N ALA A 177 -8.26 -10.75 -18.69
CA ALA A 177 -9.47 -11.08 -17.95
C ALA A 177 -10.73 -11.19 -18.83
#